data_AF-E9S8L4-F1
#
_entry.id   AF-E9S8L4-F1
#
_cell.length_a   1.000
_cell.length_b   1.000
_cell.length_c   1.000
_cell.angle_alpha   90.00
_cell.angle_beta   90.00
_cell.angle_gamma   90.00
#
_symmetry.space_group_name_H-M   'P 1'
#
loop_
_entity.id
_entity.type
_entity.pdbx_description
1 polymer ?
#
loop_
_entity_poly.entity_id
_entity_poly.type
_entity_poly.pdbx_seq_one_letter_code
_entity_poly.pdbx_strand_id
1 'polypeptide(L)'
;MTIGNLYYFYVELDNAYECLPGSDPVAILKNYGTLDRTDMTFRFDKLGHIIVSGSFKNKNNNYKCAVAFDMQIDTSYIYDILHSLKYFFDELKRIQGHSNFY
;
A
#
# COMPACT_ATOMS: atom_id res chain seq x y z
N MET A 1 2.04 -2.93 -11.30
CA MET A 1 2.41 -3.06 -9.88
C MET A 1 3.39 -4.20 -9.78
N THR A 2 4.60 -3.94 -9.29
CA THR A 2 5.62 -4.98 -9.05
C THR A 2 5.68 -5.34 -7.57
N ILE A 3 6.32 -6.46 -7.24
CA ILE A 3 6.60 -6.84 -5.83
C ILE A 3 7.42 -5.75 -5.14
N GLY A 4 8.36 -5.10 -5.86
CA GLY A 4 9.14 -3.97 -5.33
C GLY A 4 8.27 -2.77 -4.95
N ASN A 5 7.26 -2.43 -5.76
CA ASN A 5 6.29 -1.36 -5.41
C ASN A 5 5.57 -1.67 -4.10
N LEU A 6 5.16 -2.92 -3.90
CA LEU A 6 4.46 -3.34 -2.70
C LEU A 6 5.39 -3.31 -1.47
N TYR A 7 6.67 -3.65 -1.64
CA TYR A 7 7.65 -3.60 -0.55
C TYR A 7 7.92 -2.17 -0.08
N TYR A 8 8.14 -1.23 -1.01
CA TYR A 8 8.32 0.18 -0.64
C TYR A 8 7.07 0.76 0.02
N PHE A 9 5.89 0.41 -0.48
CA PHE A 9 4.64 0.81 0.16
C PHE A 9 4.51 0.25 1.58
N TYR A 10 4.86 -1.01 1.82
CA TYR A 10 4.88 -1.58 3.17
C TYR A 10 5.79 -0.77 4.11
N VAL A 11 6.99 -0.40 3.68
CA VAL A 11 7.91 0.44 4.48
C VAL A 11 7.31 1.83 4.74
N GLU A 12 6.71 2.47 3.74
CA GLU A 12 6.03 3.77 3.93
C GLU A 12 4.85 3.65 4.91
N LEU A 13 4.08 2.56 4.82
CA LEU A 13 2.92 2.32 5.67
C LEU A 13 3.30 2.07 7.13
N ASP A 14 4.38 1.30 7.36
CA ASP A 14 4.93 1.02 8.69
C ASP A 14 5.43 2.31 9.35
N ASN A 15 6.22 3.11 8.61
CA ASN A 15 6.68 4.42 9.09
C ASN A 15 5.52 5.39 9.36
N ALA A 16 4.49 5.39 8.51
CA ALA A 16 3.32 6.26 8.70
C ALA A 16 2.54 5.87 9.96
N TYR A 17 2.44 4.57 10.25
CA TYR A 17 1.81 4.07 11.46
C TYR A 17 2.62 4.41 12.73
N GLU A 18 3.94 4.23 12.71
CA GLU A 18 4.82 4.55 13.85
C GLU A 18 4.87 6.06 14.17
N CYS A 19 4.59 6.92 13.19
CA CYS A 19 4.55 8.38 13.37
C CYS A 19 3.28 8.91 14.07
N LEU A 20 2.35 8.04 14.50
CA LEU A 20 1.17 8.43 15.28
C LEU A 20 1.55 8.65 16.76
N PRO A 21 1.16 9.77 17.40
CA PRO A 21 0.23 10.82 16.95
C PRO A 21 0.90 12.19 16.71
N GLY A 22 0.55 12.88 15.60
CA GLY A 22 0.80 14.34 15.48
C GLY A 22 1.03 14.92 14.08
N SER A 23 1.31 14.09 13.06
CA SER A 23 1.88 14.56 11.78
C SER A 23 1.02 14.32 10.52
N ASP A 24 -0.22 13.84 10.66
CA ASP A 24 -1.09 13.40 9.54
C ASP A 24 -0.31 12.58 8.48
N PRO A 25 0.38 11.49 8.89
CA PRO A 25 1.31 10.79 8.01
C PRO A 25 0.58 10.11 6.85
N VAL A 26 1.28 10.03 5.71
CA VAL A 26 0.74 9.53 4.44
C VAL A 26 1.66 8.46 3.87
N ALA A 27 1.10 7.32 3.48
CA ALA A 27 1.76 6.26 2.72
C ALA A 27 1.10 6.11 1.35
N ILE A 28 1.89 5.98 0.27
CA ILE A 28 1.36 5.97 -1.09
C ILE A 28 1.79 4.69 -1.82
N LEU A 29 0.84 3.83 -2.15
CA LEU A 29 1.07 2.73 -3.07
C LEU A 29 1.10 3.27 -4.50
N LYS A 30 2.30 3.60 -4.97
CA LYS A 30 2.55 4.05 -6.34
C LYS A 30 2.83 2.85 -7.25
N ASN A 31 2.27 2.87 -8.45
CA ASN A 31 2.65 1.95 -9.50
C ASN A 31 3.74 2.59 -10.39
N TYR A 32 5.03 2.31 -10.13
CA TYR A 32 6.18 2.86 -10.88
C TYR A 32 6.35 2.29 -12.32
N GLY A 33 5.27 1.94 -13.01
CA GLY A 33 5.30 1.50 -14.41
C GLY A 33 4.84 2.59 -15.38
N THR A 34 5.16 2.46 -16.67
CA THR A 34 4.75 3.38 -17.77
C THR A 34 3.24 3.50 -17.98
N LEU A 35 2.44 2.76 -17.21
CA LEU A 35 1.00 2.81 -17.24
C LEU A 35 0.51 3.24 -15.85
N ASP A 36 0.11 4.51 -15.74
CA ASP A 36 -0.65 5.08 -14.61
C ASP A 36 -1.94 4.27 -14.43
N ARG A 37 -1.88 3.15 -13.70
CA ARG A 37 -3.03 2.23 -13.56
C ARG A 37 -3.69 2.31 -12.20
N THR A 38 -2.94 2.61 -11.14
CA THR A 38 -3.48 2.63 -9.79
C THR A 38 -2.56 3.42 -8.88
N ASP A 39 -3.11 4.45 -8.26
CA ASP A 39 -2.51 5.11 -7.10
C ASP A 39 -3.48 4.90 -5.93
N MET A 40 -2.98 4.39 -4.82
CA MET A 40 -3.72 4.35 -3.55
C MET A 40 -2.92 5.11 -2.49
N THR A 41 -3.58 5.99 -1.77
CA THR A 41 -3.02 6.83 -0.70
C THR A 41 -3.70 6.44 0.60
N PHE A 42 -2.90 6.15 1.61
CA PHE A 42 -3.34 5.86 2.97
C PHE A 42 -2.93 7.06 3.81
N ARG A 43 -3.89 7.78 4.37
CA ARG A 43 -3.66 8.90 5.28
C ARG A 43 -4.19 8.55 6.65
N PHE A 44 -3.38 8.74 7.68
CA PHE A 44 -3.79 8.56 9.06
C PHE A 44 -4.21 9.91 9.63
N ASP A 45 -5.44 10.03 10.11
CA ASP A 45 -5.91 11.25 10.77
C ASP A 45 -5.52 11.27 12.25
N LYS A 46 -5.66 12.44 12.88
CA LYS A 46 -5.37 12.65 14.31
C LYS A 46 -6.29 11.88 15.26
N LEU A 47 -7.40 11.35 14.76
CA LEU A 47 -8.36 10.56 15.52
C LEU A 47 -8.04 9.06 15.46
N GLY A 48 -6.99 8.67 14.73
CA GLY A 48 -6.61 7.26 14.56
C GLY A 48 -7.48 6.55 13.54
N HIS A 49 -8.02 7.26 12.55
CA HIS A 49 -8.64 6.64 11.38
C HIS A 49 -7.70 6.66 10.18
N ILE A 50 -7.92 5.71 9.30
CA ILE A 50 -7.18 5.58 8.05
C ILE A 50 -8.12 5.94 6.92
N ILE A 51 -7.79 7.00 6.19
CA ILE A 51 -8.48 7.42 4.99
C ILE A 51 -7.71 6.85 3.81
N VAL A 52 -8.31 5.89 3.13
CA VAL A 52 -7.77 5.29 1.91
C VAL A 52 -8.46 5.95 0.72
N SER A 53 -7.67 6.63 -0.10
CA SER A 53 -8.13 7.21 -1.35
C SER A 53 -7.39 6.60 -2.53
N GLY A 54 -8.04 6.42 -3.67
CA GLY A 54 -7.35 5.87 -4.82
C GLY A 54 -8.12 6.00 -6.11
N SER A 55 -7.45 5.67 -7.22
CA SER A 55 -8.11 5.59 -8.52
C SER A 55 -7.68 4.34 -9.28
N PHE A 56 -8.63 3.65 -9.89
CA PHE A 56 -8.36 2.55 -10.81
C PHE A 56 -8.52 3.03 -12.25
N LYS A 57 -7.48 2.92 -13.08
CA LYS A 57 -7.54 3.22 -14.52
C LYS A 57 -7.47 1.91 -15.31
N ASN A 58 -8.42 1.73 -16.22
CA ASN A 58 -8.45 0.55 -17.10
C ASN A 58 -7.24 0.56 -18.06
N LYS A 59 -6.73 -0.63 -18.38
CA LYS A 59 -5.66 -0.90 -19.37
C LYS A 59 -5.94 -0.27 -20.75
N ASN A 60 -7.20 -0.06 -21.10
CA ASN A 60 -7.57 0.66 -22.32
C ASN A 60 -7.53 2.18 -22.07
N ASN A 61 -6.43 2.81 -22.48
CA ASN A 61 -6.13 4.25 -22.38
C ASN A 61 -7.22 5.22 -22.90
N ASN A 62 -8.33 4.71 -23.47
CA ASN A 62 -9.41 5.50 -24.05
C ASN A 62 -10.69 5.58 -23.18
N TYR A 63 -10.80 4.81 -22.09
CA TYR A 63 -11.89 4.94 -21.12
C TYR A 63 -11.34 5.49 -19.80
N LYS A 64 -11.52 6.80 -19.57
CA LYS A 64 -11.27 7.46 -18.29
C LYS A 64 -12.36 7.12 -17.26
N CYS A 65 -12.62 5.83 -17.02
CA CYS A 65 -13.43 5.44 -15.87
C CYS A 65 -12.48 5.28 -14.68
N ALA A 66 -12.17 6.40 -14.04
CA ALA A 66 -11.45 6.41 -12.78
C ALA A 66 -12.48 6.24 -11.66
N VAL A 67 -12.53 5.07 -11.03
CA VAL A 67 -13.29 4.90 -9.79
C VAL A 67 -12.47 5.54 -8.68
N ALA A 68 -12.87 6.73 -8.26
CA ALA A 68 -12.38 7.35 -7.04
C ALA A 68 -13.19 6.82 -5.86
N PHE A 69 -12.51 6.43 -4.79
CA PHE A 69 -13.15 6.01 -3.56
C PHE A 69 -12.41 6.63 -2.38
N ASP A 70 -13.15 6.92 -1.32
CA ASP A 70 -12.63 7.26 0.00
C ASP A 70 -13.22 6.26 1.00
N MET A 71 -12.35 5.54 1.70
CA MET A 71 -12.73 4.57 2.72
C MET A 71 -12.08 4.95 4.04
N GLN A 72 -12.89 5.00 5.11
CA GLN A 72 -12.40 5.16 6.47
C GLN A 72 -12.30 3.79 7.13
N ILE A 73 -11.10 3.44 7.60
CA ILE A 73 -10.82 2.16 8.26
C ILE A 73 -10.34 2.47 9.69
N ASP A 74 -10.79 1.67 10.65
CA ASP A 74 -10.30 1.71 12.02
C ASP A 74 -8.83 1.25 12.07
N THR A 75 -8.00 1.95 12.85
CA THR A 75 -6.57 1.63 12.96
C THR A 75 -6.29 0.24 13.53
N SER A 76 -7.22 -0.39 14.25
CA SER A 76 -7.07 -1.77 14.71
C SER A 76 -6.80 -2.76 13.56
N TYR A 77 -7.35 -2.52 12.37
CA TYR A 77 -7.13 -3.36 11.19
C TYR A 77 -5.77 -3.12 10.50
N ILE A 78 -5.08 -2.01 10.78
CA ILE A 78 -3.79 -1.74 10.14
C ILE A 78 -2.71 -2.68 10.62
N TYR A 79 -2.81 -3.11 11.88
CA TYR A 79 -1.89 -4.09 12.44
C TYR A 79 -1.97 -5.40 11.66
N ASP A 80 -3.19 -5.87 11.34
CA ASP A 80 -3.39 -7.10 10.55
C ASP A 80 -2.84 -6.96 9.12
N ILE A 81 -3.01 -5.78 8.51
CA ILE A 81 -2.47 -5.48 7.18
C ILE A 81 -0.93 -5.49 7.20
N LEU A 82 -0.31 -4.78 8.16
CA LEU A 82 1.15 -4.73 8.32
C LEU A 82 1.71 -6.13 8.62
N HIS A 83 1.06 -6.88 9.50
CA HIS A 83 1.45 -8.26 9.83
C HIS A 83 1.40 -9.17 8.60
N SER A 84 0.32 -9.10 7.82
CA SER A 84 0.15 -9.89 6.59
C SER A 84 1.20 -9.55 5.53
N LEU A 85 1.49 -8.26 5.34
CA LEU A 85 2.52 -7.79 4.40
C LEU A 85 3.92 -8.24 4.83
N LYS A 86 4.25 -8.10 6.13
CA LYS A 86 5.51 -8.57 6.68
C LYS A 86 5.69 -10.08 6.46
N TYR A 87 4.69 -10.88 6.81
CA TYR A 87 4.70 -12.33 6.61
C TYR A 87 4.93 -12.69 5.13
N PHE A 88 4.22 -12.03 4.21
CA PHE A 88 4.40 -12.22 2.78
C PHE A 88 5.84 -11.94 2.32
N PHE A 89 6.45 -10.84 2.76
CA PHE A 89 7.83 -10.51 2.39
C PHE A 89 8.87 -11.43 3.03
N ASP A 90 8.64 -11.89 4.26
CA ASP A 90 9.52 -12.85 4.92
C ASP A 90 9.46 -14.22 4.23
N GLU A 91 8.28 -14.68 3.81
CA GLU A 91 8.14 -15.88 2.99
C GLU A 91 8.78 -15.74 1.61
N LEU A 92 8.65 -14.58 0.96
CA LEU A 92 9.37 -14.31 -0.29
C LEU A 92 10.89 -14.39 -0.11
N LYS A 93 11.45 -13.79 0.95
CA LYS A 93 12.88 -13.90 1.27
C LYS A 93 13.29 -15.35 1.52
N ARG A 94 12.49 -16.11 2.28
CA ARG A 94 12.73 -17.54 2.56
C ARG A 94 12.77 -18.35 1.27
N ILE A 95 11.82 -18.12 0.36
CA ILE A 95 11.75 -18.80 -0.93
C ILE A 95 12.94 -18.41 -1.82
N GLN A 96 13.28 -17.12 -1.91
CA GLN A 96 14.43 -16.62 -2.68
C GLN A 96 15.79 -17.12 -2.15
N GLY A 97 15.91 -17.32 -0.84
CA GLY A 97 17.10 -17.90 -0.22
C GLY A 97 17.20 -19.42 -0.37
N HIS A 98 16.18 -20.09 -0.92
CA HIS A 98 16.19 -21.54 -1.11
C HIS A 98 17.02 -21.91 -2.34
N SER A 99 17.86 -22.94 -2.21
CA SER A 99 18.74 -23.44 -3.29
C SER A 99 18.02 -23.92 -4.56
N ASN A 100 16.70 -24.00 -4.54
CA ASN A 100 15.87 -24.45 -5.66
C ASN A 100 15.19 -23.27 -6.39
N PHE A 101 15.44 -22.04 -5.92
CA PHE A 101 14.93 -20.83 -6.53
C PHE A 101 15.87 -20.41 -7.66
N TYR A 102 15.63 -20.99 -8.84
CA TYR A 102 16.28 -20.64 -10.10
C TYR A 102 15.34 -19.83 -10.98
#